data_AF-A0A1R3KKS2-F1
#
_entry.id   AF-A0A1R3KKS2-F1
#
_cell.length_a   1.000
_cell.length_b   1.000
_cell.length_c   1.000
_cell.angle_alpha   90.00
_cell.angle_beta   90.00
_cell.angle_gamma   90.00
#
_symmetry.space_group_name_H-M   'P 1'
#
loop_
_entity.id
_entity.type
_entity.pdbx_description
1 polymer ?
#
loop_
_entity_poly.entity_id
_entity_poly.type
_entity_poly.pdbx_seq_one_letter_code
_entity_poly.pdbx_strand_id
1 'polypeptide(L)'
;MDSMDAYLTLIHSLSSTLRQGWLDLASARHSMGASRINTVLLDHKVHPAATSLLVTQDEGKVDSVEPHFTLCKWASSGNGKCSPEEAKSSQDKLHPQLRHRGSSQLYEEKTLSEDKASHELDDQVQKERLKSLSVFGALVSPKLRTAQLSFETALETLVEIANMRSSMLCAFDKVHKKLGSSEG
;
A
#
# COMPACT_ATOMS: atom_id res chain seq x y z
N MET A 1 -5.98 19.15 22.63
CA MET A 1 -6.08 20.01 21.42
C MET A 1 -5.13 19.51 20.34
N ASP A 2 -3.96 19.03 20.73
CA ASP A 2 -2.89 18.52 19.84
C ASP A 2 -3.33 17.39 18.88
N SER A 3 -4.26 16.51 19.29
CA SER A 3 -4.77 15.44 18.42
C SER A 3 -5.58 15.94 17.23
N MET A 4 -6.33 17.03 17.38
CA MET A 4 -7.11 17.62 16.28
C MET A 4 -6.21 18.35 15.29
N ASP A 5 -5.16 19.01 15.79
CA ASP A 5 -4.19 19.70 14.92
C ASP A 5 -3.35 18.71 14.11
N ALA A 6 -2.93 17.60 14.74
CA ALA A 6 -2.29 16.48 14.05
C ALA A 6 -3.20 15.88 12.97
N TYR A 7 -4.49 15.70 13.27
CA TYR A 7 -5.48 15.22 12.30
C TYR A 7 -5.62 16.15 11.09
N LEU A 8 -5.74 17.47 11.31
CA LEU A 8 -5.84 18.45 10.22
C LEU A 8 -4.55 18.49 9.38
N THR A 9 -3.39 18.37 10.02
CA THR A 9 -2.09 18.27 9.34
C THR A 9 -2.04 17.03 8.44
N LEU A 10 -2.52 15.87 8.92
CA LEU A 10 -2.61 14.66 8.10
C LEU A 10 -3.55 14.84 6.91
N ILE A 11 -4.70 15.47 7.08
CA ILE A 11 -5.65 15.77 5.99
C ILE A 11 -5.02 16.69 4.94
N HIS A 12 -4.28 17.71 5.38
CA HIS A 12 -3.55 18.61 4.49
C HIS A 12 -2.44 17.85 3.72
N SER A 13 -1.67 17.03 4.43
CA SER A 13 -0.62 16.18 3.86
C SER A 13 -1.18 15.21 2.81
N LEU A 14 -2.29 14.52 3.14
CA LEU A 14 -3.01 13.64 2.22
C LEU A 14 -3.43 14.41 0.95
N SER A 15 -4.01 15.60 1.12
CA SER A 15 -4.47 16.42 -0.01
C SER A 15 -3.31 16.88 -0.89
N SER A 16 -2.17 17.25 -0.29
CA SER A 16 -0.96 17.63 -1.02
C SER A 16 -0.41 16.43 -1.82
N THR A 17 -0.27 15.29 -1.15
CA THR A 17 0.26 14.05 -1.72
C THR A 17 -0.61 13.53 -2.87
N LEU A 18 -1.94 13.58 -2.73
CA LEU A 18 -2.87 13.19 -3.79
C LEU A 18 -2.76 14.12 -5.01
N ARG A 19 -2.68 15.45 -4.81
CA ARG A 19 -2.50 16.39 -5.94
C ARG A 19 -1.22 16.11 -6.70
N GLN A 20 -0.12 15.86 -5.98
CA GLN A 20 1.16 15.50 -6.58
C GLN A 20 1.06 14.18 -7.37
N GLY A 21 0.46 13.15 -6.77
CA GLY A 21 0.26 11.85 -7.42
C GLY A 21 -0.56 11.93 -8.71
N TRP A 22 -1.67 12.68 -8.70
CA TRP A 22 -2.50 12.89 -9.88
C TRP A 22 -1.78 13.69 -10.98
N LEU A 23 -1.01 14.72 -10.60
CA LEU A 23 -0.22 15.52 -11.55
C LEU A 23 0.86 14.68 -12.23
N ASP A 24 1.59 13.87 -11.46
CA ASP A 24 2.62 12.98 -11.99
C ASP A 24 2.01 11.86 -12.84
N LEU A 25 0.84 11.33 -12.46
CA LEU A 25 0.11 10.35 -13.27
C LEU A 25 -0.32 10.95 -14.63
N ALA A 26 -0.84 12.19 -14.62
CA ALA A 26 -1.19 12.90 -15.85
C ALA A 26 0.04 13.13 -16.74
N SER A 27 1.17 13.51 -16.13
CA SER A 27 2.46 13.68 -16.83
C SER A 27 2.98 12.37 -17.44
N ALA A 28 2.84 11.26 -16.70
CA ALA A 28 3.17 9.93 -17.19
C ALA A 28 2.28 9.54 -18.38
N ARG A 29 0.97 9.80 -18.30
CA ARG A 29 0.02 9.52 -19.37
C ARG A 29 0.29 10.33 -20.63
N HIS A 30 0.70 11.59 -20.48
CA HIS A 30 1.11 12.43 -21.60
C HIS A 30 2.37 11.88 -22.29
N SER A 31 3.39 11.48 -21.52
CA SER A 31 4.66 10.99 -22.06
C SER A 31 4.59 9.56 -22.62
N MET A 32 3.79 8.68 -22.02
CA MET A 32 3.68 7.27 -22.43
C MET A 32 2.57 7.01 -23.46
N GLY A 33 1.66 7.98 -23.65
CA GLY A 33 0.50 7.88 -24.51
C GLY A 33 -0.74 7.35 -23.77
N ALA A 34 -1.91 7.89 -24.15
CA ALA A 34 -3.19 7.61 -23.52
C ALA A 34 -3.66 6.15 -23.63
N SER A 35 -3.13 5.38 -24.59
CA SER A 35 -3.44 3.95 -24.75
C SER A 35 -2.76 3.06 -23.71
N ARG A 36 -1.59 3.47 -23.18
CA ARG A 36 -0.81 2.69 -22.20
C ARG A 36 -1.33 2.88 -20.78
N ILE A 37 -1.65 4.11 -20.40
CA ILE A 37 -2.28 4.43 -19.11
C ILE A 37 -3.76 4.71 -19.40
N ASN A 38 -4.50 3.62 -19.55
CA ASN A 38 -5.93 3.65 -19.85
C ASN A 38 -6.75 3.66 -18.55
N THR A 39 -7.77 4.51 -18.49
CA THR A 39 -8.75 4.54 -17.39
C THR A 39 -9.55 3.24 -17.28
N VAL A 40 -9.57 2.39 -18.32
CA VAL A 40 -10.15 1.03 -18.24
C VAL A 40 -9.36 0.12 -17.29
N LEU A 41 -8.06 0.37 -17.06
CA LEU A 41 -7.30 -0.30 -15.98
C LEU A 41 -7.73 0.17 -14.59
N LEU A 42 -8.49 1.26 -14.51
CA LEU A 42 -9.10 1.81 -13.30
C LEU A 42 -10.62 1.56 -13.30
N ASP A 43 -11.12 0.66 -14.15
CA ASP A 43 -12.53 0.33 -14.11
C ASP A 43 -12.87 -0.37 -12.77
N HIS A 44 -14.17 -0.41 -12.45
CA HIS A 44 -14.63 -0.96 -11.18
C HIS A 44 -14.67 -2.50 -11.15
N LYS A 45 -13.93 -3.20 -12.03
CA LYS A 45 -13.86 -4.65 -11.98
C LYS A 45 -13.07 -5.08 -10.77
N VAL A 46 -13.47 -6.21 -10.21
CA VAL A 46 -12.79 -6.79 -9.06
C VAL A 46 -11.43 -7.31 -9.55
N HIS A 47 -10.37 -6.71 -9.01
CA HIS A 47 -9.00 -7.13 -9.22
C HIS A 47 -8.39 -7.57 -7.90
N PRO A 48 -7.54 -8.60 -7.88
CA PRO A 48 -6.73 -8.93 -6.71
C PRO A 48 -5.92 -7.70 -6.29
N ALA A 49 -6.11 -7.24 -5.06
CA ALA A 49 -5.41 -6.08 -4.53
C ALA A 49 -4.03 -6.49 -3.99
N ALA A 50 -2.98 -5.82 -4.43
CA ALA A 50 -1.64 -6.02 -3.88
C ALA A 50 -1.51 -5.54 -2.42
N THR A 51 -2.36 -4.59 -2.03
CA THR A 51 -2.40 -4.01 -0.68
C THR A 51 -3.77 -4.28 -0.07
N SER A 52 -3.80 -4.81 1.15
CA SER A 52 -5.03 -5.09 1.90
C SER A 52 -5.06 -4.30 3.20
N LEU A 53 -6.25 -4.13 3.77
CA LEU A 53 -6.48 -3.47 5.06
C LEU A 53 -6.91 -4.51 6.07
N LEU A 54 -6.17 -4.64 7.17
CA LEU A 54 -6.57 -5.45 8.31
C LEU A 54 -7.27 -4.54 9.33
N VAL A 55 -8.41 -4.99 9.82
CA VAL A 55 -9.15 -4.31 10.88
C VAL A 55 -9.11 -5.20 12.11
N THR A 56 -8.45 -4.73 13.17
CA THR A 56 -8.42 -5.40 14.47
C THR A 56 -9.38 -4.68 15.41
N GLN A 57 -10.28 -5.43 16.04
CA GLN A 57 -11.11 -4.94 17.15
C GLN A 57 -10.50 -5.46 18.45
N ASP A 58 -10.19 -4.57 19.38
CA ASP A 58 -9.78 -4.96 20.73
C ASP A 58 -11.02 -5.39 21.53
N GLU A 59 -11.27 -6.70 21.58
CA GLU A 59 -12.40 -7.30 22.33
C GLU A 59 -12.18 -7.28 23.86
N GLY A 60 -11.01 -6.84 24.35
CA GLY A 60 -10.62 -6.92 25.76
C GLY A 60 -11.19 -5.83 26.68
N LYS A 61 -11.81 -4.77 26.15
CA LYS A 61 -12.38 -3.66 26.94
C LYS A 61 -13.87 -3.49 26.67
N VAL A 62 -14.68 -3.93 27.62
CA VAL A 62 -16.17 -3.90 27.65
C VAL A 62 -16.78 -2.51 27.35
N ASP A 63 -16.03 -1.41 27.45
CA ASP A 63 -16.58 -0.04 27.30
C ASP A 63 -16.23 0.72 26.01
N SER A 64 -15.35 0.23 25.14
CA SER A 64 -15.15 0.79 23.79
C SER A 64 -14.36 -0.15 22.89
N VAL A 65 -15.04 -0.74 21.92
CA VAL A 65 -14.42 -1.42 20.79
C VAL A 65 -13.87 -0.34 19.86
N GLU A 66 -12.59 -0.01 19.99
CA GLU A 66 -11.92 0.91 19.09
C GLU A 66 -11.35 0.11 17.91
N PRO A 67 -11.92 0.22 16.69
CA PRO A 67 -11.34 -0.44 15.53
C PRO A 67 -10.00 0.20 15.20
N HIS A 68 -8.97 -0.64 15.07
CA HIS A 68 -7.65 -0.25 14.61
C HIS A 68 -7.39 -0.81 13.21
N PHE A 69 -6.89 0.05 12.33
CA PHE A 69 -6.65 -0.20 10.93
C PHE A 69 -5.15 -0.37 10.69
N THR A 70 -4.77 -1.45 10.05
CA THR A 70 -3.37 -1.73 9.67
C THR A 70 -3.28 -1.99 8.17
N LEU A 71 -2.38 -1.26 7.51
CA LEU A 71 -2.13 -1.44 6.08
C LEU A 71 -1.18 -2.62 5.86
N CYS A 72 -1.66 -3.66 5.19
CA CYS A 72 -0.85 -4.79 4.77
C CYS A 72 -0.40 -4.53 3.33
N LYS A 73 0.77 -3.92 3.17
CA LYS A 73 1.36 -3.69 1.85
C LYS A 73 1.92 -4.99 1.31
N TRP A 74 1.63 -5.28 0.03
CA TRP A 74 2.25 -6.35 -0.76
C TRP A 74 2.28 -7.68 0.01
N ALA A 75 1.12 -8.33 0.12
CA ALA A 75 0.90 -9.55 0.90
C ALA A 75 2.18 -10.40 1.00
N SER A 76 2.91 -10.23 2.10
CA SER A 76 4.06 -11.07 2.43
C SER A 76 3.48 -12.45 2.67
N SER A 77 3.47 -13.28 1.63
CA SER A 77 3.19 -14.70 1.74
C SER A 77 4.36 -15.33 2.50
N GLY A 78 4.36 -15.18 3.82
CA GLY A 78 5.44 -15.58 4.69
C GLY A 78 4.96 -15.70 6.13
N ASN A 79 4.47 -16.90 6.46
CA ASN A 79 4.10 -17.42 7.78
C ASN A 79 2.66 -17.17 8.27
N GLY A 80 1.86 -18.25 8.27
CA GLY A 80 0.65 -18.35 9.09
C GLY A 80 -0.69 -18.44 8.36
N LYS A 81 -0.90 -19.53 7.59
CA LYS A 81 -2.20 -20.13 7.25
C LYS A 81 -3.28 -19.18 6.68
N CYS A 82 -3.40 -19.13 5.37
CA CYS A 82 -4.70 -19.05 4.69
C CYS A 82 -4.56 -19.57 3.25
N SER A 83 -4.84 -20.86 3.05
CA SER A 83 -5.33 -21.39 1.78
C SER A 83 -6.87 -21.37 1.81
N PRO A 84 -7.50 -21.23 0.64
CA PRO A 84 -8.03 -22.45 0.03
C PRO A 84 -7.80 -22.56 -1.48
N GLU A 85 -7.31 -23.74 -1.83
CA GLU A 85 -7.72 -24.62 -2.92
C GLU A 85 -7.50 -24.19 -4.39
N GLU A 86 -6.71 -25.05 -5.03
CA GLU A 86 -6.20 -25.01 -6.38
C GLU A 86 -7.30 -25.23 -7.43
N ALA A 87 -7.37 -24.35 -8.43
CA ALA A 87 -7.89 -24.70 -9.74
C ALA A 87 -6.71 -24.91 -10.70
N LYS A 88 -6.43 -26.18 -10.99
CA LYS A 88 -5.44 -26.62 -11.99
C LYS A 88 -5.88 -26.14 -13.37
N SER A 89 -4.98 -25.46 -14.09
CA SER A 89 -5.06 -25.37 -15.55
C SER A 89 -3.70 -25.68 -16.14
N SER A 90 -3.61 -26.87 -16.72
CA SER A 90 -2.49 -27.35 -17.53
C SER A 90 -2.53 -26.70 -18.91
N GLN A 91 -1.47 -26.00 -19.30
CA GLN A 91 -1.06 -25.84 -20.70
C GLN A 91 0.39 -25.35 -20.70
N ASP A 92 1.33 -26.26 -20.91
CA ASP A 92 1.88 -26.64 -22.22
C ASP A 92 3.04 -25.73 -22.61
N LYS A 93 4.18 -26.39 -22.78
CA LYS A 93 5.51 -25.81 -22.94
C LYS A 93 5.59 -25.22 -24.33
N LEU A 94 6.16 -24.02 -24.49
CA LEU A 94 6.97 -23.64 -25.66
C LEU A 94 7.71 -22.33 -25.34
N HIS A 95 9.00 -22.43 -25.04
CA HIS A 95 9.90 -21.28 -24.85
C HIS A 95 10.25 -20.63 -26.20
N PRO A 96 10.21 -19.29 -26.32
CA PRO A 96 11.01 -18.58 -27.31
C PRO A 96 12.30 -18.04 -26.65
N GLN A 97 13.42 -18.64 -27.02
CA GLN A 97 14.77 -18.34 -26.54
C GLN A 97 15.25 -16.99 -27.13
N LEU A 98 15.36 -15.94 -26.29
CA LEU A 98 15.98 -14.66 -26.67
C LEU A 98 17.50 -14.74 -26.48
N ARG A 99 18.23 -14.30 -27.51
CA ARG A 99 19.69 -14.40 -27.62
C ARG A 99 20.38 -13.53 -26.55
N HIS A 100 21.16 -14.16 -25.68
CA HIS A 100 22.12 -13.50 -24.80
C HIS A 100 23.35 -13.00 -25.58
N ARG A 101 23.78 -11.76 -25.32
CA ARG A 101 25.14 -11.28 -25.63
C ARG A 101 25.66 -10.42 -24.48
N GLY A 102 26.81 -10.81 -23.92
CA GLY A 102 27.69 -9.91 -23.15
C GLY A 102 27.78 -10.19 -21.65
N SER A 103 28.83 -10.89 -21.26
CA SER A 103 29.33 -11.15 -19.90
C SER A 103 29.93 -9.92 -19.23
N SER A 104 29.78 -9.79 -17.90
CA SER A 104 30.91 -9.52 -17.01
C SER A 104 30.53 -9.87 -15.57
N GLN A 105 31.30 -10.79 -14.99
CA GLN A 105 31.30 -11.12 -13.57
C GLN A 105 31.91 -9.95 -12.79
N LEU A 106 31.34 -9.63 -11.63
CA LEU A 106 32.10 -9.24 -10.44
C LEU A 106 31.21 -9.51 -9.22
N TYR A 107 31.58 -10.56 -8.50
CA TYR A 107 31.10 -10.95 -7.17
C TYR A 107 32.13 -10.48 -6.14
N GLU A 108 31.68 -10.40 -4.88
CA GLU A 108 32.35 -10.01 -3.61
C GLU A 108 31.85 -8.67 -3.04
N GLU A 109 31.51 -8.53 -1.75
CA GLU A 109 31.54 -9.45 -0.61
C GLU A 109 30.58 -8.91 0.47
N LYS A 110 30.05 -9.85 1.25
CA LYS A 110 29.03 -9.71 2.29
C LYS A 110 29.66 -9.22 3.59
N THR A 111 29.25 -8.07 4.11
CA THR A 111 29.38 -7.77 5.55
C THR A 111 28.01 -7.89 6.21
N LEU A 112 27.96 -8.76 7.23
CA LEU A 112 26.79 -9.09 8.03
C LEU A 112 26.66 -8.05 9.16
N SER A 113 25.53 -7.36 9.26
CA SER A 113 25.15 -6.60 10.47
C SER A 113 23.62 -6.54 10.55
N GLU A 114 23.07 -6.40 11.76
CA GLU A 114 21.67 -6.63 12.21
C GLU A 114 20.52 -5.91 11.45
N ASP A 115 20.81 -5.22 10.36
CA ASP A 115 19.87 -4.43 9.52
C ASP A 115 19.17 -5.27 8.42
N LYS A 116 19.31 -6.60 8.46
CA LYS A 116 18.87 -7.47 7.37
C LYS A 116 17.36 -7.57 7.20
N ALA A 117 16.59 -7.51 8.29
CA ALA A 117 15.14 -7.69 8.22
C ALA A 117 14.42 -6.48 7.62
N SER A 118 14.89 -5.26 7.91
CA SER A 118 14.44 -3.99 7.32
C SER A 118 14.78 -3.91 5.84
N HIS A 119 16.03 -4.27 5.49
CA HIS A 119 16.49 -4.21 4.10
C HIS A 119 15.80 -5.25 3.20
N GLU A 120 15.58 -6.46 3.71
CA GLU A 120 14.89 -7.54 2.96
C GLU A 120 13.41 -7.21 2.69
N LEU A 121 12.76 -6.51 3.62
CA LEU A 121 11.37 -6.04 3.45
C LEU A 121 11.30 -4.91 2.42
N ASP A 122 12.21 -3.94 2.46
CA ASP A 122 12.27 -2.87 1.45
C ASP A 122 12.62 -3.42 0.05
N ASP A 123 13.57 -4.35 -0.04
CA ASP A 123 13.95 -5.02 -1.29
C ASP A 123 12.75 -5.78 -1.92
N GLN A 124 11.97 -6.46 -1.08
CA GLN A 124 10.77 -7.16 -1.51
C GLN A 124 9.66 -6.18 -1.96
N VAL A 125 9.45 -5.07 -1.25
CA VAL A 125 8.50 -4.01 -1.64
C VAL A 125 8.91 -3.40 -2.98
N GLN A 126 10.19 -3.07 -3.17
CA GLN A 126 10.70 -2.54 -4.43
C GLN A 126 10.52 -3.53 -5.59
N LYS A 127 10.78 -4.81 -5.36
CA LYS A 127 10.57 -5.87 -6.36
C LYS A 127 9.11 -5.98 -6.78
N GLU A 128 8.18 -5.96 -5.82
CA GLU A 128 6.76 -6.01 -6.15
C GLU A 128 6.28 -4.72 -6.84
N ARG A 129 6.80 -3.54 -6.45
CA ARG A 129 6.59 -2.27 -7.17
C ARG A 129 6.97 -2.39 -8.65
N LEU A 130 8.14 -2.97 -8.93
CA LEU A 130 8.60 -3.20 -10.30
C LEU A 130 7.70 -4.19 -11.05
N LYS A 131 7.20 -5.25 -10.40
CA LYS A 131 6.24 -6.18 -11.00
C LYS A 131 4.93 -5.51 -11.39
N SER A 132 4.34 -4.70 -10.50
CA SER A 132 3.10 -3.97 -10.79
C SER A 132 3.27 -2.99 -11.95
N LEU A 133 4.44 -2.37 -12.08
CA LEU A 133 4.74 -1.46 -13.19
C LEU A 133 5.09 -2.19 -14.50
N SER A 134 5.47 -3.47 -14.44
CA SER A 134 5.86 -4.27 -15.60
C SER A 134 4.76 -4.36 -16.67
N VAL A 135 3.49 -4.24 -16.27
CA VAL A 135 2.33 -4.22 -17.17
C VAL A 135 2.39 -3.09 -18.21
N PHE A 136 3.15 -2.03 -17.94
CA PHE A 136 3.33 -0.91 -18.86
C PHE A 136 4.52 -1.09 -19.84
N GLY A 137 5.25 -2.20 -19.73
CA GLY A 137 6.41 -2.55 -20.55
C GLY A 137 7.74 -2.00 -20.01
N ALA A 138 8.81 -2.12 -20.80
CA ALA A 138 10.17 -1.76 -20.36
C ALA A 138 10.40 -0.25 -20.17
N LEU A 139 9.58 0.60 -20.79
CA LEU A 139 9.71 2.06 -20.75
C LEU A 139 8.68 2.69 -19.82
N VAL A 140 8.85 2.46 -18.51
CA VAL A 140 8.04 3.10 -17.48
C VAL A 140 8.57 4.51 -17.20
N SER A 141 7.73 5.51 -17.47
CA SER A 141 8.05 6.91 -17.16
C SER A 141 8.40 7.08 -15.69
N PRO A 142 9.47 7.83 -15.34
CA PRO A 142 9.79 8.16 -13.95
C PRO A 142 8.59 8.78 -13.23
N LYS A 143 7.78 9.57 -13.94
CA LYS A 143 6.55 10.17 -13.42
C LYS A 143 5.51 9.15 -12.97
N LEU A 144 5.43 7.99 -13.64
CA LEU A 144 4.52 6.93 -13.22
C LEU A 144 4.97 6.33 -11.88
N ARG A 145 6.28 6.19 -11.69
CA ARG A 145 6.85 5.69 -10.42
C ARG A 145 6.62 6.68 -9.29
N THR A 146 6.83 7.97 -9.54
CA THR A 146 6.54 9.03 -8.55
C THR A 146 5.06 9.09 -8.20
N ALA A 147 4.18 8.91 -9.18
CA ALA A 147 2.74 8.82 -8.95
C ALA A 147 2.37 7.60 -8.09
N GLN A 148 2.92 6.43 -8.38
CA GLN A 148 2.74 5.23 -7.58
C GLN A 148 3.15 5.46 -6.12
N LEU A 149 4.35 5.99 -5.89
CA LEU A 149 4.85 6.29 -4.54
C LEU A 149 3.92 7.28 -3.82
N SER A 150 3.46 8.31 -4.52
CA SER A 150 2.52 9.29 -3.95
C SER A 150 1.21 8.63 -3.51
N PHE A 151 0.65 7.72 -4.32
CA PHE A 151 -0.57 6.99 -3.93
C PHE A 151 -0.33 5.99 -2.79
N GLU A 152 0.83 5.35 -2.72
CA GLU A 152 1.22 4.50 -1.59
C GLU A 152 1.31 5.30 -0.29
N THR A 153 2.00 6.44 -0.30
CA THR A 153 2.06 7.36 0.86
C THR A 153 0.68 7.91 1.21
N ALA A 154 -0.17 8.20 0.22
CA ALA A 154 -1.54 8.62 0.46
C ALA A 154 -2.37 7.53 1.19
N LEU A 155 -2.16 6.24 0.87
CA LEU A 155 -2.81 5.14 1.58
C LEU A 155 -2.33 5.03 3.03
N GLU A 156 -1.04 5.20 3.29
CA GLU A 156 -0.47 5.20 4.65
C GLU A 156 -1.10 6.32 5.49
N THR A 157 -1.10 7.54 4.96
CA THR A 157 -1.71 8.69 5.64
C THR A 157 -3.22 8.53 5.83
N LEU A 158 -3.94 7.90 4.88
CA LEU A 158 -5.36 7.56 5.03
C LEU A 158 -5.62 6.61 6.20
N VAL A 159 -4.75 5.61 6.39
CA VAL A 159 -4.87 4.67 7.51
C VAL A 159 -4.61 5.38 8.84
N GLU A 160 -3.62 6.27 8.90
CA GLU A 160 -3.37 7.10 10.09
C GLU A 160 -4.58 8.01 10.40
N ILE A 161 -5.16 8.65 9.38
CA ILE A 161 -6.38 9.44 9.48
C ILE A 161 -7.55 8.60 10.02
N ALA A 162 -7.72 7.38 9.52
CA ALA A 162 -8.79 6.48 9.95
C ALA A 162 -8.62 6.08 11.42
N ASN A 163 -7.40 5.71 11.82
CA ASN A 163 -7.06 5.40 13.21
C ASN A 163 -7.31 6.59 14.13
N MET A 164 -6.83 7.78 13.76
CA MET A 164 -7.02 8.98 14.57
C MET A 164 -8.50 9.36 14.71
N ARG A 165 -9.28 9.24 13.64
CA ARG A 165 -10.75 9.42 13.68
C ARG A 165 -11.41 8.41 14.62
N SER A 166 -11.01 7.14 14.54
CA SER A 166 -11.51 6.07 15.42
C SER A 166 -11.27 6.42 16.90
N SER A 167 -10.04 6.80 17.26
CA SER A 167 -9.69 7.21 18.61
C SER A 167 -10.45 8.45 19.10
N MET A 168 -10.63 9.45 18.22
CA MET A 168 -11.39 10.66 18.55
C MET A 168 -12.86 10.37 18.83
N LEU A 169 -13.50 9.54 18.01
CA LEU A 169 -14.90 9.13 18.20
C LEU A 169 -15.06 8.31 19.48
N CYS A 170 -14.15 7.36 19.72
CA CYS A 170 -14.08 6.58 20.96
C CYS A 170 -13.95 7.49 22.21
N ALA A 171 -13.08 8.51 22.16
CA ALA A 171 -12.93 9.47 23.25
C ALA A 171 -14.19 10.33 23.45
N PHE A 172 -14.83 10.76 22.37
CA PHE A 172 -16.08 11.52 22.41
C PHE A 172 -17.20 10.71 23.09
N ASP A 173 -17.38 9.46 22.68
CA ASP A 173 -18.41 8.56 23.24
C ASP A 173 -18.18 8.32 24.73
N LYS A 174 -16.93 8.15 25.17
CA LYS A 174 -16.58 7.99 26.60
C LYS A 174 -16.97 9.22 27.42
N VAL A 175 -16.70 10.43 26.91
CA VAL A 175 -17.09 11.67 27.60
C VAL A 175 -18.61 11.79 27.67
N HIS A 176 -19.31 11.46 26.59
CA HIS A 176 -20.77 11.52 26.54
C HIS A 176 -21.44 10.53 27.51
N LYS A 177 -20.95 9.28 27.55
CA LYS A 177 -21.43 8.26 28.52
C LYS A 177 -21.20 8.71 29.96
N LYS A 178 -20.03 9.29 30.27
CA LYS A 178 -19.70 9.78 31.61
C LYS A 178 -20.59 10.94 32.06
N LEU A 179 -20.93 11.85 31.14
CA LEU A 179 -21.85 12.96 31.42
C LEU A 179 -23.26 12.46 31.70
N GLY A 180 -23.79 11.56 30.85
CA GLY A 180 -25.12 10.98 31.03
C GLY A 180 -25.28 10.06 32.25
N SER A 181 -24.18 9.55 32.82
CA SER A 181 -24.20 8.72 34.04
C SER A 181 -24.08 9.53 35.33
N SER A 182 -23.82 10.85 35.24
CA SER A 182 -23.65 11.73 36.40
C SER A 182 -24.93 12.49 36.81
N GLU A 183 -26.01 12.37 36.02
CA GLU A 183 -27.30 13.03 36.27
C GLU A 183 -28.37 12.11 36.91
N GLY A 184 -27.98 10.94 37.43
CA GLY A 184 -28.86 10.01 38.17
C GLY A 184 -28.31 9.68 39.55
#